data_AF-A0A542H674-F1
#
_entry.id   AF-A0A542H674-F1
#
_cell.length_a   1.000
_cell.length_b   1.000
_cell.length_c   1.000
_cell.angle_alpha   90.00
_cell.angle_beta   90.00
_cell.angle_gamma   90.00
#
_symmetry.space_group_name_H-M   'P 1'
#
loop_
_entity.id
_entity.type
_entity.pdbx_description
1 polymer ?
#
loop_
_entity_poly.entity_id
_entity_poly.type
_entity_poly.pdbx_seq_one_letter_code
_entity_poly.pdbx_strand_id
1 'polypeptide(L)'
;MTDISTTQSWERWWELLPQGVREQVDGYVLQDALMPAIRTVWVAGRARGVGLHEAQLVVHERYLHHGDRIARTPDDPLDLDSLGARAAGAPGRVVAIEVVWDGDTVHDWFVILYAVTADPEGEQALATVYRRTAERHLDGTDPALHHPCAAVADKVGRALAARLSVPFHFASPHTPDDEAPRLRPA
;
A
#
# COMPACT_ATOMS: atom_id res chain seq x y z
N MET A 1 29.12 3.25 -3.28
CA MET A 1 29.88 3.13 -2.04
C MET A 1 28.86 2.88 -0.94
N THR A 2 28.50 1.62 -0.75
CA THR A 2 27.39 1.18 0.12
C THR A 2 27.85 1.27 1.56
N ASP A 3 27.10 1.98 2.39
CA ASP A 3 27.41 2.24 3.79
C ASP A 3 27.42 0.92 4.58
N ILE A 4 28.59 0.48 5.02
CA ILE A 4 28.84 -0.77 5.75
C ILE A 4 28.31 -0.68 7.20
N SER A 5 27.88 0.50 7.66
CA SER A 5 27.45 0.70 9.05
C SER A 5 26.02 0.21 9.37
N THR A 6 25.11 0.17 8.39
CA THR A 6 23.72 -0.27 8.60
C THR A 6 23.56 -1.79 8.58
N THR A 7 24.33 -2.51 7.77
CA THR A 7 24.24 -3.98 7.65
C THR A 7 24.64 -4.71 8.93
N GLN A 8 25.57 -4.15 9.72
CA GLN A 8 25.97 -4.74 11.01
C GLN A 8 24.96 -4.51 12.14
N SER A 9 24.00 -3.59 11.96
CA SER A 9 23.12 -3.15 13.05
C SER A 9 21.93 -4.08 13.28
N TRP A 10 21.29 -4.58 12.22
CA TRP A 10 20.09 -5.40 12.34
C TRP A 10 20.38 -6.84 12.77
N GLU A 11 21.49 -7.43 12.32
CA GLU A 11 21.89 -8.80 12.69
C GLU A 11 22.08 -8.91 14.19
N ARG A 12 22.76 -7.92 14.79
CA ARG A 12 22.90 -7.83 16.25
C ARG A 12 21.55 -7.80 16.96
N TRP A 13 20.60 -7.00 16.47
CA TRP A 13 19.27 -6.93 17.07
C TRP A 13 18.50 -8.23 16.92
N TRP A 14 18.64 -8.90 15.78
CA TRP A 14 18.05 -10.21 15.52
C TRP A 14 18.61 -11.29 16.45
N GLU A 15 19.93 -11.36 16.62
CA GLU A 15 20.59 -12.33 17.49
C GLU A 15 20.29 -12.14 18.98
N LEU A 16 19.96 -10.91 19.41
CA LEU A 16 19.53 -10.62 20.77
C LEU A 16 18.12 -11.17 21.10
N LEU A 17 17.33 -11.54 20.10
CA LEU A 17 16.00 -12.09 20.31
C LEU A 17 16.07 -13.58 20.68
N PRO A 18 15.31 -14.03 21.70
CA PRO A 18 15.16 -15.46 21.99
C PRO A 18 14.72 -16.25 20.77
N GLN A 19 15.15 -17.51 20.66
CA GLN A 19 14.82 -18.36 19.51
C GLN A 19 13.31 -18.41 19.21
N GLY A 20 12.47 -18.62 20.23
CA GLY A 20 11.01 -18.66 20.03
C GLY A 20 10.43 -17.32 19.53
N VAL A 21 11.05 -16.18 19.87
CA VAL A 21 10.66 -14.86 19.34
C VAL A 21 11.05 -14.75 17.87
N ARG A 22 12.25 -15.21 17.49
CA ARG A 22 12.70 -15.24 16.10
C ARG A 22 11.78 -16.10 15.22
N GLU A 23 11.43 -17.30 15.70
CA GLU A 23 10.49 -18.20 15.03
C GLU A 23 9.10 -17.56 14.87
N GLN A 24 8.61 -16.86 15.90
CA GLN A 24 7.34 -16.15 15.83
C GLN A 24 7.38 -14.98 14.82
N VAL A 25 8.45 -14.20 14.80
CA VAL A 25 8.64 -13.10 13.84
C VAL A 25 8.67 -13.64 12.42
N ASP A 26 9.44 -14.69 12.17
CA ASP A 26 9.47 -15.34 10.86
C ASP A 26 8.10 -15.90 10.46
N GLY A 27 7.33 -16.44 11.41
CA GLY A 27 5.95 -16.86 11.18
C GLY A 27 5.05 -15.73 10.70
N TYR A 28 5.13 -14.55 11.33
CA TYR A 28 4.39 -13.37 10.89
C TYR A 28 4.87 -12.87 9.52
N VAL A 29 6.17 -12.84 9.28
CA VAL A 29 6.74 -12.40 7.98
C VAL A 29 6.28 -13.33 6.85
N LEU A 30 6.29 -14.64 7.06
CA LEU A 30 5.82 -15.62 6.07
C LEU A 30 4.32 -15.48 5.77
N GLN A 31 3.54 -14.96 6.72
CA GLN A 31 2.11 -14.64 6.56
C GLN A 31 1.84 -13.22 6.07
N ASP A 32 2.89 -12.48 5.68
CA ASP A 32 2.81 -11.08 5.26
C ASP A 32 2.24 -10.13 6.34
N ALA A 33 2.41 -10.48 7.62
CA ALA A 33 1.90 -9.74 8.78
C ALA A 33 2.96 -8.79 9.38
N LEU A 34 3.22 -7.68 8.68
CA LEU A 34 4.29 -6.71 9.01
C LEU A 34 4.17 -6.12 10.41
N MET A 35 3.00 -5.59 10.77
CA MET A 35 2.81 -4.90 12.06
C MET A 35 2.91 -5.84 13.26
N PRO A 36 2.31 -7.05 13.26
CA PRO A 36 2.58 -8.06 14.28
C PRO A 36 4.07 -8.44 14.40
N ALA A 37 4.80 -8.56 13.29
CA ALA A 37 6.23 -8.84 13.29
C ALA A 37 7.03 -7.70 13.98
N ILE A 38 6.80 -6.44 13.56
CA ILE A 38 7.48 -5.26 14.14
C ILE A 38 7.19 -5.17 15.64
N ARG A 39 5.92 -5.32 16.03
CA ARG A 39 5.52 -5.28 17.44
C ARG A 39 6.22 -6.36 18.25
N THR A 40 6.34 -7.57 17.70
CA THR A 40 7.00 -8.69 18.37
C THR A 40 8.48 -8.41 18.62
N VAL A 41 9.21 -7.92 17.60
CA VAL A 41 10.62 -7.52 17.73
C VAL A 41 10.75 -6.38 18.75
N TRP A 42 9.95 -5.33 18.60
CA TRP A 42 10.02 -4.16 19.46
C TRP A 42 9.78 -4.51 20.93
N VAL A 43 8.73 -5.27 21.24
CA VAL A 43 8.40 -5.66 22.61
C VAL A 43 9.48 -6.56 23.22
N ALA A 44 9.95 -7.56 22.50
CA ALA A 44 10.96 -8.51 23.01
C ALA A 44 12.35 -7.87 23.17
N GLY A 45 12.69 -6.92 22.28
CA GLY A 45 13.97 -6.23 22.27
C GLY A 45 14.03 -4.96 23.13
N ARG A 46 12.89 -4.43 23.58
CA ARG A 46 12.81 -3.10 24.22
C ARG A 46 13.75 -2.93 25.41
N ALA A 47 13.79 -3.92 26.30
CA ALA A 47 14.64 -3.89 27.49
C ALA A 47 16.15 -3.92 27.17
N ARG A 48 16.52 -4.26 25.92
CA ARG A 48 17.88 -4.33 25.40
C ARG A 48 18.22 -3.17 24.47
N GLY A 49 17.33 -2.16 24.38
CA GLY A 49 17.56 -0.95 23.60
C GLY A 49 17.05 -0.98 22.15
N VAL A 50 16.29 -2.00 21.75
CA VAL A 50 15.66 -2.01 20.42
C VAL A 50 14.55 -0.96 20.38
N GLY A 51 14.76 0.08 19.57
CA GLY A 51 13.76 1.07 19.24
C GLY A 51 12.80 0.58 18.16
N LEU A 52 11.80 1.43 17.82
CA LEU A 52 10.84 1.11 16.77
C LEU A 52 11.52 1.04 15.40
N HIS A 53 12.44 1.95 15.13
CA HIS A 53 13.19 1.98 13.87
C HIS A 53 14.03 0.71 13.68
N GLU A 54 14.74 0.28 14.72
CA GLU A 54 15.51 -0.96 14.69
C GLU A 54 14.61 -2.18 14.50
N ALA A 55 13.43 -2.20 15.12
CA ALA A 55 12.45 -3.26 14.92
C ALA A 55 11.94 -3.30 13.48
N GLN A 56 11.69 -2.14 12.86
CA GLN A 56 11.32 -2.03 11.45
C GLN A 56 12.44 -2.55 10.54
N LEU A 57 13.70 -2.16 10.80
CA LEU A 57 14.85 -2.64 10.03
C LEU A 57 15.02 -4.15 10.12
N VAL A 58 14.97 -4.73 11.33
CA VAL A 58 15.05 -6.18 11.52
C VAL A 58 13.97 -6.89 10.71
N VAL A 59 12.72 -6.43 10.80
CA VAL A 59 11.61 -7.06 10.09
C VAL A 59 11.74 -6.88 8.58
N HIS A 60 12.15 -5.71 8.10
CA HIS A 60 12.45 -5.47 6.69
C HIS A 60 13.46 -6.50 6.14
N GLU A 61 14.55 -6.73 6.86
CA GLU A 61 15.57 -7.71 6.47
C GLU A 61 15.04 -9.15 6.51
N ARG A 62 14.12 -9.48 7.43
CA ARG A 62 13.42 -10.78 7.39
C ARG A 62 12.52 -10.91 6.16
N TYR A 63 11.84 -9.84 5.77
CA TYR A 63 11.05 -9.81 4.54
C TYR A 63 11.91 -10.03 3.29
N LEU A 64 13.10 -9.41 3.23
CA LEU A 64 14.06 -9.65 2.15
C LEU A 64 14.57 -11.10 2.17
N HIS A 65 14.91 -11.62 3.35
CA HIS A 65 15.42 -12.98 3.51
C HIS A 65 14.44 -14.07 3.06
N HIS A 66 13.14 -13.93 3.38
CA HIS A 66 12.14 -14.93 2.99
C HIS A 66 11.66 -14.78 1.55
N GLY A 67 11.68 -13.57 1.00
CA GLY A 67 11.40 -13.32 -0.42
C GLY A 67 10.12 -13.99 -0.93
N ASP A 68 10.25 -14.86 -1.92
CA ASP A 68 9.14 -15.56 -2.57
C ASP A 68 8.44 -16.60 -1.68
N ARG A 69 8.99 -16.93 -0.51
CA ARG A 69 8.36 -17.84 0.45
C ARG A 69 7.22 -17.18 1.23
N ILE A 70 7.10 -15.86 1.15
CA ILE A 70 6.07 -15.10 1.83
C ILE A 70 4.74 -15.29 1.10
N ALA A 71 3.71 -15.66 1.85
CA ALA A 71 2.33 -15.68 1.38
C ALA A 71 1.79 -14.25 1.29
N ARG A 72 2.29 -13.49 0.29
CA ARG A 72 1.94 -12.09 0.08
C ARG A 72 0.43 -11.92 -0.08
N THR A 73 -0.11 -10.91 0.61
CA THR A 73 -1.47 -10.44 0.35
C THR A 73 -1.54 -10.02 -1.12
N PRO A 74 -2.47 -10.57 -1.91
CA PRO A 74 -2.62 -10.15 -3.29
C PRO A 74 -2.95 -8.66 -3.37
N ASP A 75 -2.32 -7.97 -4.31
CA ASP A 75 -2.69 -6.59 -4.65
C ASP A 75 -4.16 -6.53 -5.11
N ASP A 76 -4.78 -5.36 -4.93
CA ASP A 76 -6.15 -5.16 -5.41
C ASP A 76 -6.25 -5.32 -6.94
N PRO A 77 -7.29 -5.99 -7.46
CA PRO A 77 -7.52 -6.13 -8.89
C PRO A 77 -7.87 -4.78 -9.50
N LEU A 78 -7.23 -4.45 -10.63
CA LEU A 78 -7.44 -3.19 -11.36
C LEU A 78 -8.21 -3.39 -12.68
N ASP A 79 -8.70 -4.60 -12.95
CA ASP A 79 -9.57 -4.85 -14.10
C ASP A 79 -10.96 -4.26 -13.88
N LEU A 80 -11.60 -3.85 -14.97
CA LEU A 80 -12.88 -3.11 -14.91
C LEU A 80 -14.04 -3.93 -14.36
N ASP A 81 -14.01 -5.26 -14.50
CA ASP A 81 -15.10 -6.10 -14.01
C ASP A 81 -14.99 -6.25 -12.49
N SER A 82 -13.80 -6.48 -11.95
CA SER A 82 -13.55 -6.50 -10.51
C SER A 82 -13.87 -5.16 -9.86
N LEU A 83 -13.41 -4.05 -10.45
CA LEU A 83 -13.68 -2.71 -9.92
C LEU A 83 -15.17 -2.35 -10.02
N GLY A 84 -15.83 -2.72 -11.12
CA GLY A 84 -17.27 -2.55 -11.28
C GLY A 84 -18.07 -3.34 -10.24
N ALA A 85 -17.67 -4.59 -9.96
CA ALA A 85 -18.28 -5.41 -8.93
C ALA A 85 -18.11 -4.82 -7.52
N ARG A 86 -16.91 -4.30 -7.21
CA ARG A 86 -16.65 -3.59 -5.95
C ARG A 86 -17.53 -2.35 -5.84
N ALA A 87 -17.56 -1.50 -6.87
CA ALA A 87 -18.40 -0.31 -6.90
C ALA A 87 -19.89 -0.62 -6.77
N ALA A 88 -20.38 -1.70 -7.38
CA ALA A 88 -21.76 -2.15 -7.25
C ALA A 88 -22.11 -2.66 -5.84
N GLY A 89 -21.11 -3.08 -5.06
CA GLY A 89 -21.26 -3.46 -3.66
C GLY A 89 -21.31 -2.27 -2.69
N ALA A 90 -21.20 -1.02 -3.19
CA ALA A 90 -21.20 0.15 -2.33
C ALA A 90 -22.55 0.34 -1.60
N PRO A 91 -22.54 0.82 -0.34
CA PRO A 91 -23.77 1.01 0.42
C PRO A 91 -24.76 2.01 -0.20
N GLY A 92 -24.26 2.96 -0.98
CA GLY A 92 -25.04 4.00 -1.66
C GLY A 92 -24.84 3.99 -3.18
N ARG A 93 -25.64 4.82 -3.86
CA ARG A 93 -25.53 5.01 -5.31
C ARG A 93 -24.21 5.70 -5.62
N VAL A 94 -23.38 5.09 -6.46
CA VAL A 94 -22.13 5.69 -6.94
C VAL A 94 -22.45 6.95 -7.76
N VAL A 95 -21.82 8.07 -7.38
CA VAL A 95 -21.99 9.38 -8.04
C VAL A 95 -20.71 9.92 -8.65
N ALA A 96 -19.54 9.40 -8.26
CA ALA A 96 -18.25 9.71 -8.88
C ALA A 96 -17.24 8.59 -8.60
N ILE A 97 -16.21 8.53 -9.44
CA ILE A 97 -14.97 7.82 -9.13
C ILE A 97 -13.90 8.85 -8.79
N GLU A 98 -13.28 8.70 -7.63
CA GLU A 98 -12.24 9.61 -7.13
C GLU A 98 -10.91 8.87 -6.97
N VAL A 99 -9.80 9.54 -7.28
CA VAL A 99 -8.44 9.09 -6.96
C VAL A 99 -7.83 10.07 -5.97
N VAL A 100 -7.23 9.52 -4.92
CA VAL A 100 -6.62 10.29 -3.82
C VAL A 100 -5.23 9.75 -3.56
N TRP A 101 -4.29 10.64 -3.29
CA TRP A 101 -2.98 10.25 -2.78
C TRP A 101 -3.05 9.86 -1.32
N ASP A 102 -2.21 8.90 -0.96
CA ASP A 102 -1.91 8.56 0.42
C ASP A 102 -0.45 8.12 0.47
N GLY A 103 0.13 8.09 1.66
CA GLY A 103 1.53 7.79 1.84
C GLY A 103 1.80 7.19 3.20
N ASP A 104 2.67 6.20 3.22
CA ASP A 104 3.18 5.67 4.48
C ASP A 104 4.68 5.39 4.39
N THR A 105 5.29 5.13 5.54
CA THR A 105 6.74 4.87 5.63
C THR A 105 7.19 3.57 4.95
N VAL A 106 6.27 2.70 4.56
CA VAL A 106 6.51 1.36 3.98
C VAL A 106 6.39 1.40 2.46
N HIS A 107 5.38 2.09 1.94
CA HIS A 107 4.98 2.09 0.53
C HIS A 107 5.34 3.38 -0.19
N ASP A 108 5.88 4.38 0.53
CA ASP A 108 6.04 5.75 0.03
C ASP A 108 4.67 6.28 -0.45
N TRP A 109 4.63 7.10 -1.50
CA TRP A 109 3.38 7.54 -2.12
C TRP A 109 2.67 6.45 -2.92
N PHE A 110 1.37 6.31 -2.67
CA PHE A 110 0.45 5.47 -3.43
C PHE A 110 -0.87 6.20 -3.64
N VAL A 111 -1.76 5.61 -4.45
CA VAL A 111 -3.10 6.19 -4.65
C VAL A 111 -4.18 5.19 -4.31
N ILE A 112 -5.30 5.69 -3.82
CA ILE A 112 -6.49 4.90 -3.53
C ILE A 112 -7.59 5.36 -4.49
N LEU A 113 -8.24 4.40 -5.16
CA LEU A 113 -9.40 4.61 -6.01
C LEU A 113 -10.66 4.44 -5.15
N TYR A 114 -11.54 5.44 -5.13
CA TYR A 114 -12.79 5.45 -4.38
C TYR A 114 -14.01 5.50 -5.31
N ALA A 115 -15.08 4.82 -4.91
CA ALA A 115 -16.43 5.16 -5.33
C ALA A 115 -17.01 6.14 -4.31
N VAL A 116 -17.32 7.36 -4.74
CA VAL A 116 -18.08 8.33 -3.92
C VAL A 116 -19.56 8.01 -4.08
N THR A 117 -20.28 7.89 -2.97
CA THR A 117 -21.69 7.51 -2.97
C THR A 117 -22.60 8.61 -2.46
N ALA A 118 -23.86 8.56 -2.89
CA ALA A 118 -24.98 9.30 -2.32
C ALA A 118 -26.09 8.32 -1.93
N ASP A 119 -26.92 8.71 -0.96
CA ASP A 119 -28.06 7.93 -0.47
C ASP A 119 -27.73 6.47 -0.07
N PRO A 120 -26.90 6.24 0.97
CA PRO A 120 -26.25 7.22 1.84
C PRO A 120 -24.96 7.82 1.27
N GLU A 121 -24.67 9.04 1.70
CA GLU A 121 -23.39 9.71 1.46
C GLU A 121 -22.24 8.91 2.09
N GLY A 122 -21.16 8.75 1.32
CA GLY A 122 -19.95 8.08 1.80
C GLY A 122 -18.95 7.82 0.68
N GLU A 123 -17.94 7.03 1.01
CA GLU A 123 -16.92 6.57 0.08
C GLU A 123 -16.63 5.09 0.32
N GLN A 124 -16.34 4.37 -0.76
CA GLN A 124 -15.87 3.00 -0.69
C GLN A 124 -14.56 2.86 -1.46
N ALA A 125 -13.51 2.41 -0.77
CA ALA A 125 -12.25 2.06 -1.41
C ALA A 125 -12.46 0.89 -2.39
N LEU A 126 -12.05 1.10 -3.64
CA LEU A 126 -12.16 0.15 -4.73
C LEU A 126 -10.84 -0.57 -4.98
N ALA A 127 -9.71 0.12 -4.85
CA ALA A 127 -8.38 -0.46 -4.97
C ALA A 127 -7.31 0.49 -4.44
N THR A 128 -6.27 -0.06 -3.83
CA THR A 128 -5.02 0.65 -3.55
C THR A 128 -3.97 0.30 -4.62
N VAL A 129 -3.38 1.34 -5.23
CA VAL A 129 -2.38 1.19 -6.29
C VAL A 129 -1.01 1.57 -5.74
N TYR A 130 -0.29 0.58 -5.24
CA TYR A 130 1.12 0.70 -4.87
C TYR A 130 2.03 0.76 -6.10
N ARG A 131 3.23 1.33 -5.94
CA ARG A 131 4.21 1.49 -7.04
C ARG A 131 4.50 0.17 -7.76
N ARG A 132 4.74 -0.91 -7.00
CA ARG A 132 5.00 -2.24 -7.57
C ARG A 132 3.83 -2.76 -8.41
N THR A 133 2.59 -2.51 -7.99
CA THR A 133 1.38 -2.90 -8.71
C THR A 133 1.23 -2.10 -9.99
N ALA A 134 1.51 -0.79 -9.91
CA ALA A 134 1.47 0.11 -11.06
C ALA A 134 2.51 -0.27 -12.12
N GLU A 135 3.74 -0.54 -11.71
CA GLU A 135 4.83 -0.94 -12.62
C GLU A 135 4.51 -2.22 -13.39
N ARG A 136 3.91 -3.22 -12.72
CA ARG A 136 3.43 -4.44 -13.41
C ARG A 136 2.30 -4.16 -14.40
N HIS A 137 1.44 -3.18 -14.13
CA HIS A 137 0.35 -2.79 -15.03
C HIS A 137 0.81 -1.94 -16.22
N LEU A 138 1.97 -1.29 -16.10
CA LEU A 138 2.54 -0.48 -17.17
C LEU A 138 3.40 -1.31 -18.14
N ASP A 139 3.69 -2.57 -17.83
CA ASP A 139 4.52 -3.48 -18.66
C ASP A 139 5.86 -2.84 -19.11
N GLY A 140 6.47 -2.01 -18.25
CA GLY A 140 7.71 -1.30 -18.57
C GLY A 140 7.55 -0.05 -19.45
N THR A 141 6.32 0.39 -19.71
CA THR A 141 6.06 1.72 -20.29
C THR A 141 6.45 2.77 -19.26
N ASP A 142 7.53 3.51 -19.55
CA ASP A 142 7.97 4.62 -18.70
C ASP A 142 6.91 5.74 -18.73
N PRO A 143 6.25 6.06 -17.61
CA PRO A 143 5.37 7.21 -17.55
C PRO A 143 6.25 8.46 -17.49
N ALA A 144 6.77 8.88 -18.64
CA ALA A 144 7.78 9.93 -18.79
C ALA A 144 7.45 11.29 -18.14
N LEU A 145 6.25 11.47 -17.58
CA LEU A 145 5.77 12.69 -16.94
C LEU A 145 4.93 12.47 -15.66
N HIS A 146 4.65 11.22 -15.24
CA HIS A 146 3.71 10.95 -14.15
C HIS A 146 4.21 9.86 -13.21
N HIS A 147 3.93 10.00 -11.91
CA HIS A 147 4.18 8.94 -10.94
C HIS A 147 3.44 7.65 -11.39
N PRO A 148 4.06 6.45 -11.38
CA PRO A 148 3.44 5.23 -11.92
C PRO A 148 2.05 4.94 -11.36
N CYS A 149 1.87 5.13 -10.05
CA CYS A 149 0.57 4.94 -9.38
C CYS A 149 -0.51 5.86 -9.96
N ALA A 150 -0.17 7.14 -10.19
CA ALA A 150 -1.09 8.11 -10.76
C ALA A 150 -1.47 7.78 -12.21
N ALA A 151 -0.50 7.37 -13.02
CA ALA A 151 -0.74 7.01 -14.42
C ALA A 151 -1.72 5.82 -14.53
N VAL A 152 -1.53 4.79 -13.70
CA VAL A 152 -2.42 3.61 -13.68
C VAL A 152 -3.79 3.97 -13.12
N ALA A 153 -3.86 4.70 -12.01
CA ALA A 153 -5.14 5.07 -11.41
C ALA A 153 -5.94 6.05 -12.28
N ASP A 154 -5.30 6.98 -12.99
CA ASP A 154 -5.98 7.86 -13.94
C ASP A 154 -6.58 7.05 -15.09
N LYS A 155 -5.80 6.15 -15.70
CA LYS A 155 -6.28 5.28 -16.79
C LYS A 155 -7.46 4.41 -16.35
N VAL A 156 -7.30 3.70 -15.23
CA VAL A 156 -8.29 2.74 -14.73
C VAL A 156 -9.53 3.46 -14.19
N GLY A 157 -9.33 4.53 -13.42
CA GLY A 157 -10.40 5.33 -12.84
C GLY A 157 -11.28 6.01 -13.90
N ARG A 158 -10.68 6.58 -14.96
CA ARG A 158 -11.45 7.13 -16.10
C ARG A 158 -12.26 6.07 -16.82
N ALA A 159 -11.67 4.91 -17.05
CA ALA A 159 -12.35 3.80 -17.72
C ALA A 159 -13.53 3.27 -16.89
N LEU A 160 -13.37 3.16 -15.57
CA LEU A 160 -14.45 2.79 -14.66
C LEU A 160 -15.56 3.84 -14.61
N ALA A 161 -15.20 5.12 -14.47
CA ALA A 161 -16.15 6.23 -14.45
C ALA A 161 -16.99 6.28 -15.74
N ALA A 162 -16.35 6.08 -16.90
CA ALA A 162 -17.02 5.98 -18.18
C ALA A 162 -18.00 4.78 -18.24
N ARG A 163 -17.59 3.61 -17.75
CA ARG A 163 -18.46 2.41 -17.69
C ARG A 163 -19.69 2.64 -16.82
N LEU A 164 -19.55 3.36 -15.71
CA LEU A 164 -20.62 3.65 -14.78
C LEU A 164 -21.42 4.92 -15.14
N SER A 165 -21.00 5.65 -16.18
CA SER A 165 -21.60 6.95 -16.57
C SER A 165 -21.61 7.97 -15.44
N VAL A 166 -20.52 8.04 -14.66
CA VAL A 166 -20.32 8.99 -13.56
C VAL A 166 -19.07 9.84 -13.82
N PRO A 167 -18.94 11.04 -13.21
CA PRO A 167 -17.71 11.82 -13.28
C PRO A 167 -16.50 11.12 -12.67
N PHE A 168 -15.32 11.46 -13.20
CA PHE A 168 -14.01 11.08 -12.67
C PHE A 168 -13.34 12.31 -12.04
N HIS A 169 -12.75 12.15 -10.86
CA HIS A 169 -12.00 13.20 -10.17
C HIS A 169 -10.63 12.69 -9.71
N PHE A 170 -9.59 13.49 -9.97
CA PHE A 170 -8.26 13.31 -9.40
C PHE A 170 -7.65 14.70 -9.21
N ALA A 171 -7.60 15.18 -7.96
CA ALA A 171 -7.27 16.57 -7.67
C ALA A 171 -5.81 16.95 -8.02
N SER A 172 -4.86 16.03 -7.81
CA SER A 172 -3.43 16.28 -8.04
C SER A 172 -2.75 15.14 -8.80
N PRO A 173 -3.04 14.93 -10.10
CA PRO A 173 -2.54 13.77 -10.85
C PRO A 173 -1.03 13.80 -11.13
N HIS A 174 -0.37 14.93 -10.92
CA HIS A 174 1.04 15.14 -11.27
C HIS A 174 1.97 15.22 -10.08
N THR A 175 1.43 15.53 -8.90
CA THR A 175 2.22 15.72 -7.67
C THR A 175 1.51 15.01 -6.53
N PRO A 176 2.18 14.08 -5.81
CA PRO A 176 1.61 13.50 -4.61
C PRO A 176 1.20 14.57 -3.60
N ASP A 177 -0.06 14.52 -3.16
CA ASP A 177 -0.68 15.47 -2.24
C ASP A 177 -1.91 14.80 -1.60
N ASP A 178 -1.76 14.34 -0.35
CA ASP A 178 -2.81 13.72 0.46
C ASP A 178 -3.75 14.74 1.13
N GLU A 179 -3.40 16.03 1.06
CA GLU A 179 -4.25 17.14 1.52
C GLU A 179 -5.10 17.74 0.38
N ALA A 180 -4.97 17.22 -0.83
CA ALA A 180 -5.70 17.72 -2.00
C ALA A 180 -7.23 17.69 -1.76
N PRO A 181 -7.99 18.71 -2.23
CA PRO A 181 -9.42 18.80 -1.96
C PRO A 181 -10.18 17.55 -2.43
N ARG A 182 -10.90 16.93 -1.49
CA ARG A 182 -11.77 15.77 -1.74
C ARG A 182 -13.11 16.20 -2.36
N LEU A 183 -13.66 15.36 -3.22
CA LEU A 183 -15.00 15.51 -3.77
C LEU A 183 -16.03 15.25 -2.68
N ARG A 184 -16.86 16.25 -2.38
CA ARG A 184 -18.04 16.07 -1.52
C ARG A 184 -19.25 15.82 -2.40
N PRO A 185 -20.06 14.79 -2.12
CA PRO A 185 -21.34 14.65 -2.80
C PRO A 185 -22.23 15.86 -2.44
N ALA A 186 -22.95 16.36 -3.44
CA ALA A 186 -23.84 17.51 -3.33
C ALA A 186 -25.25 17.11 -2.91
#